data_AF-A0AAE1V7J1-F1
#
_entry.id   AF-A0AAE1V7J1-F1
#
_cell.length_a   1.000
_cell.length_b   1.000
_cell.length_c   1.000
_cell.angle_alpha   90.00
_cell.angle_beta   90.00
_cell.angle_gamma   90.00
#
_symmetry.space_group_name_H-M   'P 1'
#
loop_
_entity.id
_entity.type
_entity.pdbx_description
1 polymer ?
#
loop_
_entity_poly.entity_id
_entity_poly.type
_entity_poly.pdbx_seq_one_letter_code
_entity_poly.pdbx_strand_id
1 'polypeptide(L)'
;MALTAGNCTSFSRFYVKAVDSKEIKVKTKKEMWQGRRELLFSTILIASVQVNDSQTELLKRYLKKTEDNKAKNDKERLDGYYKRNYRDYFGFVEGSLKQKKEEELTESEQGILKWLEKNK
;
A
#
# COMPACT_ATOMS: atom_id res chain seq x y z
N MET A 1 -13.22 -32.10 -6.66
CA MET A 1 -13.07 -31.05 -7.67
C MET A 1 -14.33 -30.20 -7.61
N ALA A 2 -14.36 -28.89 -7.40
CA ALA A 2 -13.37 -27.86 -7.68
C ALA A 2 -13.43 -26.73 -6.62
N LEU A 3 -12.27 -26.13 -6.36
CA LEU A 3 -12.10 -24.88 -5.64
C LEU A 3 -12.43 -23.72 -6.59
N THR A 4 -13.22 -22.73 -6.15
CA THR A 4 -13.17 -21.39 -6.75
C THR A 4 -13.13 -20.34 -5.65
N ALA A 5 -12.12 -19.48 -5.75
CA ALA A 5 -11.72 -18.52 -4.74
C ALA A 5 -12.70 -17.34 -4.66
N GLY A 6 -13.17 -17.04 -3.45
CA GLY A 6 -13.88 -15.81 -3.15
C GLY A 6 -12.92 -14.63 -3.20
N ASN A 7 -13.09 -13.77 -4.20
CA ASN A 7 -12.32 -12.54 -4.37
C ASN A 7 -12.88 -11.47 -3.42
N CYS A 8 -12.37 -11.38 -2.19
CA CYS A 8 -12.81 -10.39 -1.20
C CYS A 8 -12.04 -9.08 -1.39
N THR A 9 -12.60 -8.16 -2.18
CA THR A 9 -12.09 -6.79 -2.29
C THR A 9 -12.65 -5.96 -1.14
N SER A 10 -11.85 -5.80 -0.08
CA SER A 10 -12.19 -4.94 1.07
C SER A 10 -12.06 -3.46 0.69
N PHE A 11 -13.13 -2.86 0.18
CA PHE A 11 -13.27 -1.41 0.12
C PHE A 11 -13.80 -0.90 1.46
N SER A 12 -12.97 -0.16 2.21
CA SER A 12 -13.38 0.54 3.42
C SER A 12 -14.41 1.61 3.08
N ARG A 13 -15.66 1.40 3.50
CA ARG A 13 -16.77 2.34 3.34
C ARG A 13 -16.74 3.37 4.46
N PHE A 14 -16.28 4.58 4.16
CA PHE A 14 -16.46 5.72 5.07
C PHE A 14 -17.94 6.12 5.08
N TYR A 15 -18.59 6.01 6.24
CA TYR A 15 -19.94 6.55 6.45
C TYR A 15 -19.83 8.04 6.80
N VAL A 16 -20.31 8.91 5.93
CA VAL A 16 -20.58 10.32 6.24
C VAL A 16 -22.07 10.44 6.53
N LYS A 17 -22.45 10.86 7.74
CA LYS A 17 -23.83 11.26 8.05
C LYS A 17 -24.08 12.62 7.39
N ALA A 18 -24.99 12.66 6.41
CA ALA A 18 -25.44 13.90 5.81
C ALA A 18 -26.38 14.65 6.77
N VAL A 19 -26.16 15.95 6.93
CA VAL A 19 -27.08 16.89 7.59
C VAL A 19 -28.20 17.25 6.62
N ASP A 20 -29.44 17.19 7.11
CA ASP A 20 -30.66 17.38 6.33
C ASP A 20 -30.70 18.78 5.69
N SER A 21 -30.46 18.84 4.39
CA SER A 21 -30.38 20.08 3.61
C SER A 21 -31.59 20.15 2.70
N LYS A 22 -32.43 21.18 2.89
CA LYS A 22 -33.67 21.40 2.13
C LYS A 22 -33.40 21.41 0.62
N GLU A 23 -34.19 20.65 -0.14
CA GLU A 23 -34.00 20.40 -1.56
C GLU A 23 -34.11 21.68 -2.41
N ILE A 24 -32.99 22.10 -3.01
CA ILE A 24 -32.99 23.04 -4.13
C ILE A 24 -32.97 22.21 -5.41
N LYS A 25 -34.09 22.18 -6.16
CA LYS A 25 -34.15 21.51 -7.47
C LYS A 25 -33.34 22.27 -8.51
N VAL A 26 -32.07 21.91 -8.67
CA VAL A 26 -31.23 22.33 -9.79
C VAL A 26 -31.29 21.25 -10.88
N LYS A 27 -31.83 21.59 -12.06
CA LYS A 27 -31.75 20.73 -13.25
C LYS A 27 -30.32 20.79 -13.80
N THR A 28 -29.51 19.77 -13.56
CA THR A 28 -28.17 19.63 -14.15
C THR A 28 -28.22 18.73 -15.38
N LYS A 29 -27.80 19.28 -16.53
CA LYS A 29 -27.50 18.50 -17.73
C LYS A 29 -26.37 17.50 -17.39
N LYS A 30 -26.52 16.23 -17.77
CA LYS A 30 -25.46 15.22 -17.65
C LYS A 30 -24.34 15.57 -18.62
N GLU A 31 -23.35 16.33 -18.17
CA GLU A 31 -22.06 16.39 -18.84
C GLU A 31 -21.30 15.11 -18.54
N MET A 32 -20.91 14.42 -19.60
CA MET A 32 -20.12 13.21 -19.54
C MET A 32 -18.71 13.60 -19.11
N TRP A 33 -18.40 13.44 -17.83
CA TRP A 33 -17.06 13.59 -17.29
C TRP A 33 -16.18 12.47 -17.87
N GLN A 34 -15.68 12.67 -19.09
CA GLN A 34 -14.54 11.95 -19.62
C GLN A 34 -13.33 12.36 -18.77
N GLY A 35 -13.17 11.64 -17.66
CA GLY A 35 -12.03 11.79 -16.77
C GLY A 35 -10.75 11.62 -17.58
N ARG A 36 -9.83 12.58 -17.43
CA ARG A 36 -8.50 12.67 -18.06
C ARG A 36 -7.56 11.46 -17.81
N ARG A 37 -8.09 10.34 -17.32
CA ARG A 37 -7.36 9.09 -17.06
C ARG A 37 -7.46 8.10 -18.22
N GLU A 38 -8.51 8.15 -19.03
CA GLU A 38 -8.66 7.20 -20.15
C GLU A 38 -7.72 7.53 -21.33
N LEU A 39 -7.37 8.81 -21.50
CA LEU A 39 -6.44 9.27 -22.54
C LEU A 39 -4.98 8.88 -22.29
N LEU A 40 -4.63 8.48 -21.07
CA LEU A 40 -3.26 8.06 -20.73
C LEU A 40 -3.01 6.58 -21.05
N PHE A 41 -4.04 5.74 -21.08
CA PHE A 41 -3.90 4.33 -21.42
C PHE A 41 -3.90 4.08 -22.93
N SER A 42 -4.62 4.90 -23.70
CA SER A 42 -4.66 4.78 -25.16
C SER A 42 -3.36 5.21 -25.85
N THR A 43 -2.63 6.19 -25.30
CA THR A 43 -1.35 6.66 -25.84
C THR A 43 -0.21 5.67 -25.61
N ILE A 44 -0.21 4.92 -24.50
CA ILE A 44 0.80 3.88 -24.21
C ILE A 44 0.68 2.71 -25.19
N LEU A 45 -0.54 2.35 -25.61
CA LEU A 45 -0.79 1.28 -26.58
C LEU A 45 -0.36 1.63 -28.01
N ILE A 46 -0.37 2.91 -28.39
CA ILE A 46 0.04 3.36 -29.73
C ILE A 46 1.57 3.52 -29.82
N ALA A 47 2.23 3.93 -28.73
CA ALA A 47 3.68 4.11 -28.68
C ALA A 47 4.49 2.80 -28.65
N SER A 48 3.84 1.65 -28.39
CA SER A 48 4.52 0.34 -28.34
C SER A 48 4.83 -0.26 -29.72
N VAL A 49 4.28 0.30 -30.81
CA VAL A 49 4.43 -0.23 -32.18
C VAL A 49 5.75 0.20 -32.84
N GLN A 50 6.41 1.25 -32.34
CA GLN A 50 7.70 1.75 -32.87
C GLN A 50 8.74 1.93 -31.75
N VAL A 51 8.85 0.96 -30.83
CA VAL A 51 9.95 0.97 -29.87
C VAL A 51 11.19 0.43 -30.58
N ASN A 52 12.17 1.31 -30.82
CA ASN A 52 13.48 0.91 -31.34
C ASN A 52 14.10 -0.18 -30.44
N ASP A 53 14.78 -1.16 -31.03
CA ASP A 53 15.34 -2.32 -30.30
C ASP A 53 16.16 -1.92 -29.07
N SER A 54 16.90 -0.81 -29.12
CA SER A 54 17.70 -0.28 -28.00
C SER A 54 16.86 0.15 -26.78
N GLN A 55 15.68 0.74 -27.00
CA GLN A 55 14.76 1.10 -25.93
C GLN A 55 14.10 -0.16 -25.34
N THR A 56 13.80 -1.15 -26.18
CA THR A 56 13.30 -2.45 -25.70
C THR A 56 14.37 -3.18 -24.86
N GLU A 57 15.64 -3.05 -25.21
CA GLU A 57 16.75 -3.68 -24.49
C GLU A 57 16.92 -3.07 -23.11
N LEU A 58 16.87 -1.73 -23.01
CA LEU A 58 16.89 -1.04 -21.72
C LEU A 58 15.73 -1.50 -20.82
N LEU A 59 14.51 -1.59 -21.37
CA LEU A 59 13.34 -2.06 -20.64
C LEU A 59 13.52 -3.50 -20.14
N LYS A 60 14.01 -4.41 -21.00
CA LYS A 60 14.31 -5.81 -20.63
C LYS A 60 15.31 -5.90 -19.48
N ARG A 61 16.34 -5.05 -19.46
CA ARG A 61 17.32 -4.99 -18.37
C ARG A 61 16.68 -4.56 -17.04
N TYR A 62 15.81 -3.55 -17.05
CA TYR A 62 15.10 -3.12 -15.83
C TYR A 62 14.08 -4.15 -15.36
N LEU A 63 13.39 -4.82 -16.28
CA LEU A 63 12.43 -5.87 -15.96
C LEU A 63 13.14 -7.04 -15.28
N LYS A 64 14.25 -7.51 -15.87
CA LYS A 64 15.12 -8.52 -15.26
C LYS A 64 15.63 -8.10 -13.88
N LYS A 65 16.12 -6.86 -13.73
CA LYS A 65 16.56 -6.35 -12.42
C LYS A 65 15.44 -6.35 -11.39
N THR A 66 14.19 -6.09 -11.80
CA THR A 66 13.03 -6.08 -10.91
C THR A 66 12.66 -7.49 -10.48
N GLU A 67 12.70 -8.46 -11.40
CA GLU A 67 12.48 -9.88 -11.12
C GLU A 67 13.54 -10.42 -10.16
N ASP A 68 14.83 -10.21 -10.47
CA ASP A 68 15.96 -10.68 -9.68
C ASP A 68 15.96 -10.11 -8.24
N ASN A 69 15.51 -8.86 -8.07
CA ASN A 69 15.47 -8.20 -6.75
C ASN A 69 14.11 -8.23 -6.06
N LYS A 70 13.10 -8.90 -6.63
CA LYS A 70 11.72 -8.84 -6.13
C LYS A 70 11.62 -9.19 -4.66
N ALA A 71 12.22 -10.30 -4.24
CA ALA A 71 12.18 -10.76 -2.85
C ALA A 71 12.84 -9.77 -1.87
N LYS A 72 13.96 -9.16 -2.28
CA LYS A 72 14.65 -8.13 -1.48
C LYS A 72 13.79 -6.88 -1.34
N ASN A 73 13.27 -6.38 -2.47
CA ASN A 73 12.42 -5.19 -2.50
C ASN A 73 11.13 -5.40 -1.70
N ASP A 74 10.49 -6.57 -1.82
CA ASP A 74 9.28 -6.90 -1.07
C ASP A 74 9.55 -6.92 0.44
N LYS A 75 10.68 -7.50 0.86
CA LYS A 75 11.10 -7.51 2.26
C LYS A 75 11.35 -6.10 2.79
N GLU A 76 12.10 -5.28 2.07
CA GLU A 76 12.36 -3.88 2.45
C GLU A 76 11.07 -3.05 2.51
N ARG A 77 10.13 -3.31 1.58
CA ARG A 77 8.83 -2.63 1.57
C ARG A 77 7.98 -3.01 2.78
N LEU A 78 7.99 -4.28 3.19
CA LEU A 78 7.31 -4.73 4.41
C LEU A 78 7.99 -4.19 5.67
N ASP A 79 9.31 -4.27 5.76
CA ASP A 79 10.06 -3.76 6.92
C ASP A 79 9.84 -2.26 7.12
N GLY A 80 9.91 -1.48 6.03
CA GLY A 80 9.61 -0.05 6.05
C GLY A 80 8.14 0.25 6.42
N TYR A 81 7.20 -0.58 5.99
CA TYR A 81 5.79 -0.45 6.39
C TYR A 81 5.63 -0.64 7.90
N TYR A 82 6.19 -1.71 8.47
CA TYR A 82 6.06 -1.94 9.91
C TYR A 82 6.80 -0.89 10.73
N LYS A 83 8.01 -0.49 10.28
CA LYS A 83 8.78 0.57 10.91
C LYS A 83 8.01 1.88 10.97
N ARG A 84 7.42 2.35 9.86
CA ARG A 84 6.70 3.62 9.85
C ARG A 84 5.39 3.60 10.62
N ASN A 85 4.67 2.47 10.62
CA ASN A 85 3.33 2.42 11.22
C ASN A 85 3.33 2.03 12.70
N TYR A 86 4.29 1.24 13.16
CA TYR A 86 4.26 0.67 14.52
C TYR A 86 5.40 1.17 15.42
N ARG A 87 6.37 1.93 14.90
CA ARG A 87 7.46 2.47 15.73
C ARG A 87 6.95 3.33 16.88
N ASP A 88 6.03 4.25 16.61
CA ASP A 88 5.55 5.17 17.64
C ASP A 88 4.64 4.46 18.65
N TYR A 89 3.80 3.52 18.19
CA TYR A 89 2.96 2.69 19.06
C TYR A 89 3.82 1.85 20.00
N PHE A 90 4.81 1.13 19.45
CA PHE A 90 5.71 0.33 20.27
C PHE A 90 6.57 1.21 21.19
N GLY A 91 7.00 2.40 20.74
CA GLY A 91 7.72 3.36 21.58
C GLY A 91 6.88 3.87 22.76
N PHE A 92 5.56 4.05 22.58
CA PHE A 92 4.65 4.34 23.69
C PHE A 92 4.59 3.17 24.68
N VAL A 93 4.48 1.94 24.18
CA VAL A 93 4.45 0.72 25.01
C VAL A 93 5.80 0.47 25.72
N GLU A 94 6.92 0.83 25.10
CA GLU A 94 8.29 0.69 25.64
C GLU A 94 8.43 1.24 27.05
N GLY A 95 7.80 2.39 27.34
CA GLY A 95 7.87 3.05 28.65
C GLY A 95 7.32 2.19 29.78
N SER A 96 6.16 1.56 29.56
CA SER A 96 5.55 0.64 30.55
C SER A 96 6.30 -0.69 30.64
N LEU A 97 6.85 -1.18 29.53
CA LEU A 97 7.59 -2.45 29.52
C LEU A 97 8.93 -2.37 30.24
N LYS A 98 9.64 -1.24 30.14
CA LYS A 98 10.92 -1.02 30.83
C LYS A 98 10.80 -0.92 32.35
N GLN A 99 9.61 -0.68 32.88
CA GLN A 99 9.36 -0.64 34.32
C GLN A 99 9.17 -2.04 34.92
N LYS A 100 8.81 -3.03 34.08
CA LYS A 100 8.68 -4.43 34.50
C LYS A 100 10.06 -5.07 34.62
N LYS A 101 10.19 -6.05 35.52
CA LYS A 101 11.40 -6.89 35.60
C LYS A 101 11.48 -7.81 34.39
N GLU A 102 12.69 -8.14 33.93
CA GLU A 102 12.91 -9.04 32.78
C GLU A 102 12.22 -10.40 32.92
N GLU A 103 12.11 -10.91 34.15
CA GLU A 103 11.45 -12.18 34.48
C GLU A 103 9.92 -12.15 34.31
N GLU A 104 9.31 -10.95 34.29
CA GLU A 104 7.87 -10.75 34.14
C GLU A 104 7.45 -10.40 32.70
N LEU A 105 8.43 -10.19 31.81
CA LEU A 105 8.18 -9.84 30.41
C LEU A 105 7.79 -11.09 29.60
N THR A 106 6.61 -11.03 28.97
CA THR A 106 6.17 -12.07 28.04
C THR A 106 7.05 -12.10 26.79
N GLU A 107 7.09 -13.24 26.09
CA GLU A 107 7.87 -13.40 24.84
C GLU A 107 7.56 -12.28 23.83
N SER A 108 6.31 -11.87 23.75
CA SER A 108 5.86 -10.79 22.86
C SER A 108 6.41 -9.43 23.26
N GLU A 109 6.46 -9.11 24.55
CA GLU A 109 6.99 -7.84 25.06
C GLU A 109 8.51 -7.76 24.89
N GLN A 110 9.21 -8.88 25.12
CA GLN A 110 10.63 -8.99 24.80
C GLN A 110 10.89 -8.80 23.30
N GLY A 111 10.01 -9.35 22.45
CA GLY A 111 10.05 -9.17 21.00
C GLY A 111 9.89 -7.71 20.58
N ILE A 112 8.98 -6.96 21.21
CA ILE A 112 8.78 -5.53 20.96
C ILE A 112 10.04 -4.74 21.33
N LEU A 113 10.63 -5.00 22.50
CA LEU A 113 11.86 -4.33 22.93
C LEU A 113 13.03 -4.57 21.95
N LYS A 114 13.24 -5.83 21.55
CA LYS A 114 14.28 -6.19 20.56
C LYS A 114 14.01 -5.55 19.20
N TRP A 115 12.75 -5.50 18.77
CA TRP A 115 12.39 -4.88 17.50
C TRP A 115 12.63 -3.36 17.53
N LEU A 116 12.30 -2.69 18.64
CA LEU A 116 12.56 -1.26 18.82
C LEU A 116 14.05 -0.96 18.84
N GLU A 117 14.86 -1.76 19.52
CA GLU A 117 16.31 -1.59 19.53
C GLU A 117 16.90 -1.67 18.12
N LYS A 118 16.46 -2.65 17.33
CA LYS A 118 16.89 -2.82 15.93
C LYS A 118 16.38 -1.73 14.99
N ASN A 119 15.25 -1.09 15.32
CA ASN A 119 14.55 -0.14 14.45
C ASN A 119 14.51 1.30 14.99
N LYS A 120 15.35 1.63 15.97
CA LYS A 120 15.45 2.99 16.52
C LYS A 120 15.87 4.01 15.47
#